data_AF-A0A9Q9F244-F1
#
_entry.id   AF-A0A9Q9F244-F1
#
_cell.length_a   1.000
_cell.length_b   1.000
_cell.length_c   1.000
_cell.angle_alpha   90.00
_cell.angle_beta   90.00
_cell.angle_gamma   90.00
#
_symmetry.space_group_name_H-M   'P 1'
#
loop_
_entity.id
_entity.type
_entity.pdbx_description
1 polymer ?
#
loop_
_entity_poly.entity_id
_entity_poly.type
_entity_poly.pdbx_seq_one_letter_code
_entity_poly.pdbx_strand_id
1 'polypeptide(L)'
;MNSKQLKAVTLMFEGVLTQKEIASELKVTEQTITNWKKKQEFKDALLEVERDYLKGLTPKALKTMEKLLDAKSELVRYNAASDILDRTGHKPTDKQEVQITTPTIINDIPLDD
;
A
#
# COMPACT_ATOMS: atom_id res chain seq x y z
N MET A 1 -10.02 17.73 -9.86
CA MET A 1 -11.05 17.56 -8.81
C MET A 1 -11.60 18.90 -8.34
N ASN A 2 -12.90 18.98 -8.02
CA ASN A 2 -13.51 20.16 -7.38
C ASN A 2 -13.37 20.07 -5.84
N SER A 3 -13.27 21.22 -5.15
CA SER A 3 -13.25 21.33 -3.68
C SER A 3 -14.35 20.51 -2.98
N LYS A 4 -15.57 20.45 -3.52
CA LYS A 4 -16.64 19.61 -2.96
C LYS A 4 -16.36 18.11 -3.05
N GLN A 5 -15.72 17.67 -4.13
CA GLN A 5 -15.35 16.26 -4.30
C GLN A 5 -14.24 15.88 -3.32
N LEU A 6 -13.25 16.76 -3.13
CA LEU A 6 -12.19 16.52 -2.17
C LEU A 6 -12.74 16.41 -0.74
N LYS A 7 -13.64 17.32 -0.34
CA LYS A 7 -14.30 17.24 0.96
C LYS A 7 -15.17 15.98 1.09
N ALA A 8 -15.85 15.56 0.02
CA ALA A 8 -16.58 14.29 0.01
C ALA A 8 -15.66 13.08 0.23
N VAL A 9 -14.48 13.07 -0.39
CA VAL A 9 -13.48 12.00 -0.20
C VAL A 9 -13.04 11.93 1.26
N THR A 10 -12.72 13.08 1.88
CA THR A 10 -12.34 13.12 3.30
C THR A 10 -13.46 12.60 4.22
N LEU A 11 -14.69 13.09 4.05
CA LEU A 11 -15.83 12.66 4.86
C LEU A 11 -16.19 11.18 4.66
N MET A 12 -16.02 10.66 3.45
CA MET A 12 -16.19 9.23 3.17
C MET A 12 -15.11 8.37 3.83
N PHE A 13 -13.86 8.84 3.81
CA PHE A 13 -12.74 8.16 4.45
C PHE A 13 -12.92 8.10 5.98
N GLU A 14 -13.42 9.17 6.60
CA GLU A 14 -13.73 9.19 8.03
C GLU A 14 -14.80 8.15 8.42
N GLY A 15 -15.72 7.81 7.50
CA GLY A 15 -16.70 6.73 7.67
C GLY A 15 -17.79 6.98 8.72
N VAL A 16 -17.83 8.17 9.33
CA VAL A 16 -18.80 8.55 10.37
C VAL A 16 -20.16 8.91 9.76
N LEU A 17 -20.15 9.55 8.59
CA LEU A 17 -21.36 10.06 7.94
C LEU A 17 -21.85 9.12 6.83
N THR A 18 -23.16 8.97 6.75
CA THR A 18 -23.81 8.30 5.62
C THR A 18 -23.69 9.14 4.34
N GLN A 19 -23.81 8.50 3.18
CA GLN A 19 -23.79 9.21 1.89
C GLN A 19 -24.83 10.34 1.81
N LYS A 20 -26.00 10.15 2.44
CA LYS A 20 -27.09 11.14 2.51
C LYS A 20 -26.71 12.35 3.37
N GLU A 21 -26.03 12.13 4.49
CA GLU A 21 -25.53 13.20 5.37
C GLU A 21 -24.41 13.97 4.69
N ILE A 22 -23.47 13.28 4.04
CA ILE A 22 -22.40 13.91 3.24
C ILE A 22 -23.01 14.77 2.12
N ALA A 23 -24.04 14.28 1.42
CA ALA A 23 -24.74 15.03 0.39
C ALA A 23 -25.37 16.32 0.95
N SER A 24 -25.99 16.20 2.13
CA SER A 24 -26.62 17.32 2.84
C SER A 24 -25.58 18.37 3.25
N GLU A 25 -24.45 17.94 3.82
CA GLU A 25 -23.36 18.83 4.25
C GLU A 25 -22.72 19.57 3.06
N LEU A 26 -22.51 18.88 1.94
CA LEU A 26 -21.89 19.45 0.74
C LEU A 26 -22.88 20.22 -0.14
N LYS A 27 -24.17 20.26 0.24
CA LYS A 27 -25.27 20.86 -0.51
C LYS A 27 -25.30 20.33 -1.96
N VAL A 28 -25.27 19.01 -2.09
CA VAL A 28 -25.39 18.28 -3.38
C VAL A 28 -26.45 17.20 -3.25
N THR A 29 -26.91 16.65 -4.39
CA THR A 29 -27.81 15.49 -4.34
C THR A 29 -27.02 14.22 -4.07
N GLU A 30 -27.66 13.23 -3.45
CA GLU A 30 -27.07 11.91 -3.24
C GLU A 30 -26.66 11.26 -4.58
N GLN A 31 -27.44 11.49 -5.65
CA GLN A 31 -27.12 11.02 -6.99
C GLN A 31 -25.80 11.61 -7.52
N THR A 32 -25.50 12.87 -7.21
CA THR A 32 -24.22 13.49 -7.59
C THR A 32 -23.05 12.75 -6.97
N ILE A 33 -23.17 12.35 -5.70
CA ILE A 33 -22.13 11.58 -5.01
C ILE A 33 -21.98 10.18 -5.63
N THR A 34 -23.10 9.50 -5.92
CA THR A 34 -23.09 8.21 -6.64
C THR A 34 -22.38 8.33 -7.98
N ASN A 35 -22.60 9.42 -8.72
CA ASN A 35 -21.92 9.66 -9.99
C ASN A 35 -20.43 9.93 -9.81
N TRP A 36 -20.02 10.61 -8.74
CA TRP A 36 -18.60 10.80 -8.42
C TRP A 36 -17.88 9.49 -8.13
N LYS A 37 -18.47 8.61 -7.30
CA LYS A 37 -17.90 7.28 -6.97
C LYS A 37 -17.63 6.39 -8.19
N LYS A 38 -18.33 6.63 -9.30
CA LYS A 38 -18.10 5.90 -10.58
C LYS A 38 -16.88 6.41 -11.34
N LYS A 39 -16.47 7.66 -11.13
CA LYS A 39 -15.33 8.27 -11.83
C LYS A 39 -14.01 7.75 -11.26
N GLN A 40 -13.07 7.41 -12.15
CA GLN A 40 -11.76 6.89 -11.74
C GLN A 40 -10.99 7.88 -10.87
N GLU A 41 -10.95 9.16 -11.26
CA GLU A 41 -10.32 10.25 -10.49
C GLU A 41 -10.79 10.29 -9.02
N PHE A 42 -12.08 10.00 -8.76
CA PHE A 42 -12.63 9.98 -7.40
C PHE A 42 -12.17 8.77 -6.59
N LYS A 43 -12.09 7.60 -7.24
CA LYS A 43 -11.56 6.38 -6.62
C LYS A 43 -10.08 6.54 -6.30
N ASP A 44 -9.32 7.10 -7.23
CA ASP A 44 -7.89 7.33 -7.07
C ASP A 44 -7.63 8.28 -5.91
N ALA A 45 -8.39 9.38 -5.80
CA ALA A 45 -8.26 10.31 -4.68
C ALA A 45 -8.60 9.67 -3.32
N LEU A 46 -9.62 8.79 -3.27
CA LEU A 46 -9.95 8.05 -2.06
C LEU A 46 -8.81 7.10 -1.66
N LEU A 47 -8.26 6.36 -2.63
CA LEU A 47 -7.11 5.48 -2.41
C LEU A 47 -5.86 6.24 -1.96
N GLU A 48 -5.61 7.44 -2.49
CA GLU A 48 -4.48 8.27 -2.06
C GLU A 48 -4.64 8.73 -0.60
N VAL A 49 -5.85 9.16 -0.20
CA VAL A 49 -6.12 9.51 1.21
C VAL A 49 -5.93 8.30 2.13
N GLU A 50 -6.41 7.12 1.72
CA GLU A 50 -6.18 5.87 2.46
C GLU A 50 -4.69 5.53 2.58
N ARG A 51 -3.94 5.64 1.48
CA ARG A 51 -2.49 5.38 1.47
C ARG A 51 -1.74 6.32 2.38
N ASP A 52 -2.05 7.61 2.34
CA ASP A 52 -1.40 8.60 3.18
C ASP A 52 -1.73 8.40 4.66
N TYR A 53 -2.96 8.03 4.98
CA TYR A 53 -3.31 7.62 6.33
C TYR A 53 -2.53 6.39 6.79
N LEU A 54 -2.43 5.34 5.96
CA LEU A 54 -1.68 4.13 6.26
C LEU A 54 -0.19 4.43 6.47
N LYS A 55 0.43 5.30 5.67
CA LYS A 55 1.80 5.79 5.88
C LYS A 55 1.93 6.47 7.25
N GLY A 56 0.93 7.25 7.66
CA GLY A 56 0.87 7.87 8.97
C GLY A 56 0.80 6.87 10.15
N LEU A 57 0.34 5.63 9.92
CA LEU A 57 0.31 4.58 10.93
C LEU A 57 1.65 3.87 11.14
N THR A 58 2.63 4.06 10.25
CA THR A 58 3.94 3.39 10.34
C THR A 58 4.62 3.57 11.71
N PRO A 59 4.68 4.78 12.32
CA PRO A 59 5.28 4.94 13.65
C PRO A 59 4.54 4.16 14.75
N LYS A 60 3.21 4.06 14.66
CA LYS A 60 2.39 3.29 15.63
C LYS A 60 2.64 1.78 15.47
N ALA A 61 2.76 1.31 14.23
CA ALA A 61 3.08 -0.08 13.93
C ALA A 61 4.48 -0.45 14.47
N LEU A 62 5.49 0.41 14.24
CA LEU A 62 6.85 0.23 14.77
C LEU A 62 6.86 0.12 16.30
N LYS A 63 6.20 1.05 17.00
CA LYS A 63 6.06 0.99 18.48
C LYS A 63 5.32 -0.24 18.97
N THR A 64 4.40 -0.77 18.17
CA THR A 64 3.70 -2.02 18.51
C THR A 64 4.67 -3.19 18.42
N MET A 65 5.47 -3.30 17.36
CA MET A 65 6.49 -4.33 17.22
C MET A 65 7.54 -4.27 18.33
N GLU A 66 8.00 -3.07 18.70
CA GLU A 66 8.90 -2.87 19.84
C GLU A 66 8.31 -3.46 21.13
N LYS A 67 7.05 -3.15 21.46
CA LYS A 67 6.38 -3.70 22.65
C LYS A 67 6.20 -5.22 22.60
N LEU A 68 6.08 -5.81 21.41
CA LEU A 68 5.93 -7.26 21.26
C LEU A 68 7.22 -8.02 21.60
N LEU A 69 8.38 -7.34 21.68
CA LEU A 69 9.62 -7.91 22.20
C LEU A 69 9.49 -8.34 23.68
N ASP A 70 8.56 -7.76 24.44
CA ASP A 70 8.29 -8.10 25.83
C ASP A 70 7.01 -8.95 26.02
N ALA A 71 6.42 -9.46 24.92
CA ALA A 71 5.19 -10.25 24.99
C ALA A 71 5.35 -11.51 25.86
N LYS A 72 4.32 -11.94 26.60
CA LYS A 72 4.41 -13.18 27.41
C LYS A 72 4.61 -14.44 26.55
N SER A 73 4.00 -14.46 25.36
CA SER A 73 4.12 -15.56 24.41
C SER A 73 5.51 -15.55 23.76
N GLU A 74 6.26 -16.63 23.97
CA GLU A 74 7.62 -16.77 23.43
C GLU A 74 7.62 -16.75 21.91
N LEU A 75 6.63 -17.39 21.28
CA LEU A 75 6.46 -17.39 19.83
C LEU A 75 6.25 -15.97 19.29
N VAL A 76 5.43 -15.15 19.96
CA VAL A 76 5.18 -13.76 19.55
C VAL A 76 6.45 -12.92 19.71
N ARG A 77 7.19 -13.05 20.82
CA ARG A 77 8.47 -12.36 21.00
C ARG A 77 9.48 -12.75 19.93
N TYR A 78 9.61 -14.06 19.66
CA TYR A 78 10.52 -14.58 18.65
C TYR A 78 10.18 -14.02 17.27
N ASN A 79 8.89 -14.04 16.88
CA ASN A 79 8.46 -13.51 15.59
C ASN A 79 8.71 -12.00 15.46
N ALA A 80 8.45 -11.22 16.51
CA ALA A 80 8.72 -9.79 16.52
C ALA A 80 10.22 -9.49 16.39
N ALA A 81 11.06 -10.20 17.15
CA ALA A 81 12.52 -10.09 17.06
C ALA A 81 13.03 -10.48 15.66
N SER A 82 12.55 -11.59 15.11
CA SER A 82 12.92 -12.07 13.77
C SER A 82 12.54 -11.06 12.68
N ASP A 83 11.33 -10.51 12.71
CA ASP A 83 10.87 -9.54 11.71
C ASP A 83 11.67 -8.23 11.77
N ILE A 84 12.05 -7.77 12.97
CA ILE A 84 12.92 -6.60 13.14
C ILE A 84 14.32 -6.85 12.55
N LEU A 85 14.92 -8.01 12.82
CA LEU A 85 16.23 -8.38 12.28
C LEU A 85 16.20 -8.50 10.75
N ASP A 86 15.14 -9.08 10.19
CA ASP A 86 14.95 -9.20 8.74
C ASP A 86 14.87 -7.83 8.07
N ARG A 87 14.15 -6.87 8.68
CA ARG A 87 13.99 -5.51 8.15
C ARG A 87 15.22 -4.63 8.28
N THR A 88 16.07 -4.90 9.26
CA THR A 88 17.29 -4.11 9.54
C THR A 88 18.53 -4.68 8.86
N GLY A 89 18.38 -5.74 8.05
CA GLY A 89 19.48 -6.31 7.26
C GLY A 89 20.37 -7.26 8.06
N HIS A 90 19.91 -7.76 9.21
CA HIS A 90 20.60 -8.78 9.99
C HIS A 90 20.27 -10.22 9.56
N LYS A 91 19.41 -10.38 8.56
CA LYS A 91 19.15 -11.69 7.96
C LYS A 91 20.38 -12.16 7.18
N PRO A 92 20.83 -13.42 7.37
CA PRO A 92 21.86 -14.02 6.53
C PRO A 92 21.47 -13.90 5.06
N THR A 93 22.42 -13.49 4.20
CA THR A 93 22.19 -13.44 2.76
C THR A 93 22.02 -14.85 2.21
N ASP A 94 20.94 -15.06 1.46
CA ASP A 94 20.73 -16.29 0.72
C ASP A 94 21.79 -16.40 -0.39
N LYS A 95 22.67 -17.41 -0.30
CA LYS A 95 23.63 -17.70 -1.37
C LYS A 95 22.88 -18.35 -2.53
N GLN A 96 22.88 -17.70 -3.69
CA GLN A 96 22.40 -18.30 -4.93
C GLN A 96 23.59 -18.79 -5.75
N GLU A 97 23.60 -20.07 -6.10
CA GLU A 97 24.53 -20.62 -7.09
C GLU A 97 23.95 -20.35 -8.49
N VAL A 98 24.53 -19.39 -9.20
CA VAL A 98 24.15 -19.10 -10.60
C VAL A 98 25.06 -19.89 -11.53
N GLN A 99 24.49 -20.85 -12.26
CA GLN A 99 25.18 -21.46 -13.39
C GLN A 99 25.10 -20.53 -14.60
N ILE A 100 26.24 -19.95 -14.99
CA ILE A 100 26.35 -19.14 -16.20
C ILE A 100 26.53 -20.08 -17.39
N THR A 101 25.45 -20.34 -18.13
CA THR A 101 25.55 -20.99 -19.45
C THR A 101 25.87 -19.93 -20.48
N THR A 102 27.12 -19.88 -20.95
CA THR A 102 27.52 -18.98 -22.04
C THR A 102 26.76 -19.38 -23.32
N PRO A 103 25.95 -18.50 -23.93
CA PRO A 103 25.26 -18.84 -25.16
C PRO A 103 26.27 -18.99 -26.30
N THR A 104 26.22 -20.11 -27.00
CA THR A 104 26.96 -20.31 -28.25
C THR A 104 26.28 -19.48 -29.34
N ILE A 105 26.98 -18.47 -29.87
CA ILE A 105 26.51 -17.71 -31.03
C ILE A 105 26.74 -18.58 -32.27
N ILE A 106 25.66 -19.06 -32.88
CA ILE A 106 25.72 -19.73 -34.19
C ILE A 106 25.59 -18.63 -35.25
N ASN A 107 26.63 -18.44 -36.06
CA ASN A 107 26.65 -17.43 -37.11
C ASN A 107 25.96 -18.02 -38.35
N ASP A 108 24.66 -17.75 -38.52
CA ASP A 108 23.82 -18.30 -39.60
C ASP A 108 23.67 -17.33 -40.79
N ILE A 109 24.70 -16.51 -41.04
CA ILE A 109 24.73 -15.59 -42.18
C ILE A 109 25.30 -16.35 -43.38
N PRO A 110 24.54 -16.54 -44.48
CA PRO A 110 25.08 -17.11 -45.70
C PRO A 110 26.20 -16.21 -46.25
N LEU A 111 27.30 -16.81 -46.68
CA LEU A 111 28.26 -16.10 -47.52
C LEU A 111 27.57 -15.87 -48.87
N ASP A 112 27.30 -14.60 -49.23
CA ASP A 112 26.87 -14.26 -50.59
C ASP A 112 27.99 -14.63 -51.57
N ASP A 113 27.66 -15.49 -52.55
CA ASP A 113 28.50 -15.85 -53.72
C ASP A 113 28.59 -14.69 -54.73
#